data_AF-A0A0F4JIM3-F1
#
_entry.id   AF-A0A0F4JIM3-F1
#
_cell.length_a   1.000
_cell.length_b   1.000
_cell.length_c   1.000
_cell.angle_alpha   90.00
_cell.angle_beta   90.00
_cell.angle_gamma   90.00
#
_symmetry.space_group_name_H-M   'P 1'
#
loop_
_entity.id
_entity.type
_entity.pdbx_description
1 polymer ?
#
loop_
_entity_poly.entity_id
_entity_poly.type
_entity_poly.pdbx_seq_one_letter_code
_entity_poly.pdbx_strand_id
1 'polypeptide(L)'
;MDAARRARRAGAKVVALTSYARSPLSEACDCTLVAGGQDLVFGLETVASRLAHLTVVDALTLTLLGLRGAPAEEALRLSADVTVDHSY
;
A
#
# COMPACT_ATOMS: atom_id res chain seq x y z
N MET A 1 3.70 -9.77 10.84
CA MET A 1 3.07 -9.34 12.10
C MET A 1 4.04 -8.63 13.04
N ASP A 2 5.22 -9.19 13.30
CA ASP A 2 6.17 -8.57 14.25
C ASP A 2 6.74 -7.24 13.74
N ALA A 3 6.90 -7.07 12.42
CA ALA A 3 7.27 -5.80 11.81
C ALA A 3 6.27 -4.68 12.17
N ALA A 4 4.96 -4.90 11.96
CA ALA A 4 3.92 -3.93 12.29
C ALA A 4 3.92 -3.57 13.79
N ARG A 5 4.01 -4.58 14.66
CA ARG A 5 4.09 -4.37 16.11
C ARG A 5 5.33 -3.59 16.53
N ARG A 6 6.49 -3.89 15.94
CA ARG A 6 7.75 -3.18 16.23
C ARG A 6 7.70 -1.74 15.73
N ALA A 7 7.21 -1.50 14.51
CA ALA A 7 7.05 -0.16 13.96
C ALA A 7 6.15 0.70 14.85
N ARG A 8 5.00 0.16 15.27
CA ARG A 8 4.09 0.86 16.19
C ARG A 8 4.72 1.11 17.56
N ARG A 9 5.43 0.14 18.13
CA ARG A 9 6.19 0.33 19.39
C ARG A 9 7.28 1.40 19.27
N ALA A 10 7.84 1.59 18.07
CA ALA A 10 8.81 2.64 17.78
C ALA A 10 8.15 4.01 17.50
N GLY A 11 6.82 4.14 17.61
CA GLY A 11 6.08 5.39 17.41
C GLY A 11 5.69 5.69 15.96
N ALA A 12 5.95 4.77 15.03
CA ALA A 12 5.51 4.94 13.64
C ALA A 12 4.00 4.70 13.50
N LYS A 13 3.36 5.46 12.61
CA LYS A 13 2.01 5.16 12.14
C LYS A 13 2.05 3.96 11.20
N VAL A 14 1.21 2.96 11.45
CA VAL A 14 1.19 1.71 10.69
C VAL A 14 -0.15 1.56 10.00
N VAL A 15 -0.11 1.42 8.67
CA VAL A 15 -1.28 1.13 7.83
C VAL A 15 -1.14 -0.29 7.29
N ALA A 16 -2.14 -1.14 7.49
CA ALA A 16 -2.20 -2.47 6.88
C ALA A 16 -2.88 -2.39 5.51
N LEU A 17 -2.36 -3.12 4.53
CA LEU A 17 -3.05 -3.45 3.27
C LEU A 17 -3.28 -4.96 3.24
N THR A 18 -4.54 -5.38 3.19
CA THR A 18 -4.89 -6.81 3.36
C THR A 18 -6.23 -7.16 2.72
N SER A 19 -6.46 -8.43 2.41
CA SER A 19 -7.78 -8.92 1.97
C SER A 19 -8.72 -9.23 3.14
N TYR A 20 -8.26 -9.08 4.39
CA TYR A 20 -9.00 -9.44 5.59
C TYR A 20 -9.35 -8.22 6.45
N ALA A 21 -10.63 -7.88 6.52
CA ALA A 21 -11.11 -6.76 7.34
C ALA A 21 -10.86 -6.95 8.85
N ARG A 22 -10.86 -8.21 9.33
CA ARG A 22 -10.56 -8.56 10.71
C ARG A 22 -9.50 -9.66 10.76
N SER A 23 -8.36 -9.35 11.36
CA SER A 23 -7.24 -10.27 11.57
C SER A 23 -6.32 -9.73 12.66
N PRO A 24 -5.38 -10.55 13.19
CA PRO A 24 -4.34 -10.05 14.09
C PRO A 24 -3.54 -8.88 13.49
N LEU A 25 -3.43 -8.79 12.16
CA LEU A 25 -2.78 -7.68 11.46
C LEU A 25 -3.56 -6.38 11.59
N SER A 26 -4.87 -6.41 11.33
CA SER A 26 -5.70 -5.21 11.44
C SER A 26 -5.75 -4.66 12.87
N GLU A 27 -5.69 -5.54 13.87
CA GLU A 27 -5.64 -5.16 15.29
C GLU A 27 -4.30 -4.53 15.71
N ALA A 28 -3.22 -4.84 14.99
CA ALA A 28 -1.88 -4.36 15.32
C ALA A 28 -1.54 -2.99 14.66
N CYS A 29 -2.38 -2.49 13.77
CA CYS A 29 -2.16 -1.30 12.94
C CYS A 29 -3.10 -0.14 13.32
N ASP A 30 -2.74 1.10 12.98
CA ASP A 30 -3.59 2.29 13.20
C ASP A 30 -4.76 2.36 12.21
N CYS A 31 -4.55 1.88 10.98
CA CYS A 31 -5.54 1.86 9.91
C CYS A 31 -5.40 0.58 9.08
N THR A 32 -6.51 0.09 8.53
CA THR A 32 -6.53 -1.07 7.63
C THR A 32 -7.23 -0.69 6.33
N LEU A 33 -6.49 -0.76 5.23
CA LEU A 33 -6.99 -0.72 3.86
C LEU A 33 -7.30 -2.14 3.42
N VAL A 34 -8.58 -2.42 3.17
CA VAL A 34 -9.01 -3.74 2.70
C VAL A 34 -9.04 -3.75 1.18
N ALA A 35 -8.27 -4.64 0.58
CA ALA A 35 -8.16 -4.80 -0.87
C ALA A 35 -8.48 -6.25 -1.26
N GLY A 36 -9.57 -6.43 -2.01
CA GLY A 36 -10.08 -7.75 -2.38
C GLY A 36 -11.11 -8.30 -1.38
N GLY A 37 -11.36 -9.61 -1.44
CA GLY A 37 -12.35 -10.30 -0.61
C GLY A 37 -12.24 -11.82 -0.74
N GLN A 38 -12.97 -12.54 0.11
CA GLN A 38 -12.95 -14.01 0.18
C GLN A 38 -13.77 -14.70 -0.94
N ASP A 39 -14.51 -13.93 -1.74
CA ASP A 39 -15.37 -14.41 -2.83
C ASP A 39 -14.79 -14.06 -4.21
N LEU A 40 -13.48 -14.17 -4.38
CA LEU A 40 -12.87 -13.98 -5.70
C LEU A 40 -13.14 -15.22 -6.56
N VAL A 41 -13.57 -14.99 -7.80
CA VAL A 41 -14.03 -16.00 -8.76
C VAL A 41 -13.03 -17.15 -8.94
N PHE A 42 -13.53 -18.39 -8.85
CA PHE A 42 -12.75 -19.63 -8.97
C PHE A 42 -11.74 -19.59 -10.13
N GLY A 43 -10.47 -19.77 -9.79
CA GLY A 43 -9.37 -19.93 -10.75
C GLY A 43 -8.55 -18.67 -11.07
N LEU A 44 -9.01 -17.48 -10.68
CA LEU A 44 -8.26 -16.22 -10.85
C LEU A 44 -7.99 -15.47 -9.54
N GLU A 45 -8.28 -16.08 -8.38
CA GLU A 45 -8.25 -15.39 -7.08
C GLU A 45 -6.92 -14.70 -6.78
N THR A 46 -5.80 -15.36 -7.08
CA THR A 46 -4.46 -14.81 -6.80
C THR A 46 -4.18 -13.56 -7.66
N VAL A 47 -4.59 -13.59 -8.93
CA VAL A 47 -4.40 -12.47 -9.85
C VAL A 47 -5.34 -11.33 -9.47
N ALA A 48 -6.62 -11.63 -9.24
CA ALA A 48 -7.61 -10.65 -8.84
C ALA A 48 -7.26 -9.99 -7.50
N SER A 49 -6.78 -10.75 -6.51
CA SER A 49 -6.31 -10.20 -5.24
C SER A 49 -5.10 -9.30 -5.44
N ARG A 50 -4.14 -9.68 -6.29
CA ARG A 50 -2.97 -8.83 -6.58
C ARG A 50 -3.38 -7.52 -7.24
N LEU A 51 -4.26 -7.58 -8.24
CA LEU A 51 -4.76 -6.39 -8.92
C LEU A 51 -5.49 -5.46 -7.93
N ALA A 52 -6.37 -6.01 -7.09
CA ALA A 52 -7.06 -5.21 -6.07
C ALA A 52 -6.07 -4.50 -5.13
N HIS A 53 -5.01 -5.19 -4.69
CA HIS A 53 -3.98 -4.59 -3.84
C HIS A 53 -3.20 -3.50 -4.57
N LEU A 54 -2.81 -3.72 -5.82
CA LEU A 54 -2.12 -2.70 -6.64
C LEU A 54 -3.01 -1.49 -6.88
N THR A 55 -4.29 -1.68 -7.20
CA THR A 55 -5.25 -0.57 -7.37
C THR A 55 -5.38 0.29 -6.11
N VAL A 56 -5.37 -0.31 -4.92
CA VAL A 56 -5.39 0.46 -3.67
C VAL A 56 -4.09 1.25 -3.46
N VAL A 57 -2.93 0.70 -3.84
CA VAL A 57 -1.65 1.42 -3.81
C VAL A 57 -1.65 2.59 -4.79
N ASP A 58 -2.16 2.40 -6.01
CA ASP A 58 -2.26 3.45 -7.02
C ASP A 58 -3.20 4.57 -6.56
N ALA A 59 -4.37 4.22 -6.06
CA ALA A 59 -5.34 5.18 -5.53
C ALA A 59 -4.75 5.99 -4.36
N LEU A 60 -4.05 5.35 -3.44
CA LEU A 60 -3.37 6.03 -2.34
C LEU A 60 -2.30 6.99 -2.86
N THR A 61 -1.50 6.57 -3.83
CA THR A 61 -0.45 7.39 -4.44
C THR A 61 -1.03 8.63 -5.12
N LEU A 62 -2.06 8.46 -5.95
CA LEU A 62 -2.74 9.56 -6.63
C LEU A 62 -3.42 10.52 -5.65
N THR A 63 -4.02 9.98 -4.58
CA THR A 63 -4.61 10.79 -3.52
C THR A 63 -3.55 11.64 -2.82
N LEU A 64 -2.40 11.05 -2.50
CA LEU A 64 -1.29 11.79 -1.87
C LEU A 64 -0.70 12.86 -2.81
N LEU A 65 -0.57 12.57 -4.10
CA LEU A 65 -0.14 13.55 -5.11
C LEU A 65 -1.11 14.74 -5.13
N GLY A 66 -2.42 14.48 -5.22
CA GLY A 66 -3.44 15.54 -5.23
C GLY A 66 -3.50 16.35 -3.94
N LEU A 67 -3.35 15.70 -2.77
CA LEU A 67 -3.40 16.38 -1.47
C LEU A 67 -2.13 17.16 -1.12
N ARG A 68 -0.97 16.73 -1.62
CA ARG A 68 0.33 17.31 -1.27
C ARG A 68 0.87 18.25 -2.35
N GLY A 69 0.44 18.12 -3.60
CA GLY A 69 0.87 18.97 -4.71
C GLY A 69 2.37 18.89 -4.97
N ALA A 70 2.99 20.05 -5.19
CA ALA A 70 4.38 20.19 -5.64
C ALA A 70 5.42 19.36 -4.85
N PRO A 71 5.39 19.29 -3.49
CA PRO A 71 6.28 18.40 -2.74
C PRO A 71 6.19 16.92 -3.12
N ALA A 72 4.99 16.40 -3.41
CA ALA A 72 4.81 15.00 -3.79
C ALA A 72 5.17 14.76 -5.26
N GLU A 73 4.89 15.73 -6.13
CA GLU A 73 5.32 15.70 -7.54
C GLU A 73 6.86 15.67 -7.65
N GLU A 74 7.55 16.49 -6.85
CA GLU A 74 9.01 16.50 -6.82
C GLU A 74 9.59 15.18 -6.30
N ALA A 75 9.02 14.60 -5.25
CA ALA A 75 9.43 13.29 -4.75
C ALA A 75 9.25 12.17 -5.80
N LEU A 76 8.16 12.24 -6.58
CA LEU A 76 7.93 11.31 -7.69
C LEU A 76 8.95 11.51 -8.81
N ARG A 77 9.26 12.76 -9.16
CA ARG A 77 10.27 13.11 -10.18
C ARG A 77 11.64 12.58 -9.81
N LEU A 78 12.09 12.84 -8.57
CA LEU A 78 13.37 12.33 -8.06
C LEU A 78 13.44 10.79 -8.13
N SER A 79 12.34 10.10 -7.86
CA SER A 79 12.27 8.64 -7.97
C SER A 79 12.43 8.16 -9.41
N ALA A 80 11.89 8.89 -10.38
CA ALA A 80 12.04 8.58 -11.80
C ALA A 80 13.47 8.80 -12.30
N ASP A 81 14.14 9.87 -11.84
CA ASP A 81 15.50 10.21 -12.25
C ASP A 81 16.51 9.09 -11.89
N VAL A 82 16.35 8.44 -10.72
CA VAL A 82 17.23 7.33 -10.29
C VAL A 82 17.16 6.12 -11.24
N THR A 83 16.01 5.85 -11.84
CA THR A 83 15.84 4.73 -12.80
C THR A 83 16.40 5.04 -14.19
N VAL A 84 16.52 6.32 -14.56
CA VAL A 84 17.10 6.73 -15.85
C VAL A 84 18.62 6.49 -15.85
N ASP A 85 19.30 6.78 -14.73
CA ASP A 85 20.76 6.60 -14.61
C ASP A 85 21.23 5.15 -14.64
N HIS A 86 20.34 4.18 -14.41
CA HIS A 86 20.66 2.74 -14.42
C HIS A 86 20.25 2.02 -15.71
N SER A 87 19.81 2.76 -16.73
CA SER A 87 19.35 2.20 -18.01
C SER A 87 20.39 2.28 -19.14
N TYR A 88 21.69 2.43 -18.81
CA TYR A 88 22.81 2.43 -19.76
C TYR A 88 23.69 1.18 -19.65
#